data_AF-A0A4R0X6K1-F1
#
_entry.id   AF-A0A4R0X6K1-F1
#
_cell.length_a   1.000
_cell.length_b   1.000
_cell.length_c   1.000
_cell.angle_alpha   90.00
_cell.angle_beta   90.00
_cell.angle_gamma   90.00
#
_symmetry.space_group_name_H-M   'P 1'
#
loop_
_entity.id
_entity.type
_entity.pdbx_description
1 polymer ?
#
loop_
_entity_poly.entity_id
_entity_poly.type
_entity_poly.pdbx_seq_one_letter_code
_entity_poly.pdbx_strand_id
1 'polypeptide(L)'
;MCGEEVGVFLFYLVDPVRRSVEKVSDGFDRAAELTNSEAPELDTLWADPSIPDSSVDVAYDPDAGDQPAFRLRLSHGGNTTERVVAGRGVLMACGAVPGDIAQQVSTTETVQAAIDFVGQIRTDVAAWLRSGVPDSRAPARRSASPGYSLKRRHGADGWR
;
A
#
# COMPACT_ATOMS: atom_id res chain seq x y z
N MET A 1 4.59 -37.00 8.47
CA MET A 1 3.64 -36.64 7.39
C MET A 1 4.28 -35.49 6.65
N CYS A 2 4.74 -35.72 5.42
CA CYS A 2 5.26 -34.67 4.56
C CYS A 2 4.04 -33.85 4.13
N GLY A 3 3.82 -32.70 4.78
CA GLY A 3 2.88 -31.71 4.29
C GLY A 3 3.45 -31.17 3.00
N GLU A 4 2.69 -31.29 1.91
CA GLU A 4 3.00 -30.68 0.64
C GLU A 4 3.07 -29.16 0.88
N GLU A 5 4.27 -28.58 0.84
CA GLU A 5 4.49 -27.15 1.01
C GLU A 5 4.06 -26.44 -0.26
N VAL A 6 2.75 -26.32 -0.44
CA VAL A 6 2.15 -25.58 -1.55
C VAL A 6 2.43 -24.11 -1.27
N GLY A 7 3.44 -23.55 -1.93
CA GLY A 7 3.73 -22.13 -1.89
C GLY A 7 2.47 -21.34 -2.24
N VAL A 8 1.98 -20.54 -1.31
CA VAL A 8 0.79 -19.72 -1.48
C VAL A 8 1.21 -18.33 -1.96
N PHE A 9 0.57 -17.86 -3.03
CA PHE A 9 0.66 -16.49 -3.49
C PHE A 9 -0.75 -15.92 -3.57
N LEU A 10 -1.14 -15.20 -2.52
CA LEU A 10 -2.47 -14.62 -2.42
C LEU A 10 -2.35 -13.12 -2.14
N PHE A 11 -3.15 -12.37 -2.88
CA PHE A 11 -3.17 -10.92 -2.80
C PHE A 11 -4.61 -10.44 -2.60
N TYR A 12 -4.81 -9.54 -1.65
CA TYR A 12 -6.11 -8.97 -1.33
C TYR A 12 -6.01 -7.45 -1.23
N LEU A 13 -6.82 -6.74 -1.99
CA LEU A 13 -7.06 -5.32 -1.80
C LEU A 13 -8.09 -5.12 -0.68
N VAL A 14 -7.72 -4.33 0.31
CA VAL A 14 -8.62 -3.86 1.37
C VAL A 14 -8.93 -2.38 1.11
N ASP A 15 -10.20 -2.09 0.89
CA ASP A 15 -10.68 -0.72 0.69
C ASP A 15 -11.54 -0.32 1.90
N PRO A 16 -11.02 0.51 2.83
CA PRO A 16 -11.80 0.96 3.99
C PRO A 16 -12.89 1.97 3.66
N VAL A 17 -12.84 2.63 2.49
CA VAL A 17 -13.90 3.54 2.01
C VAL A 17 -15.12 2.73 1.58
N ARG A 18 -14.89 1.65 0.82
CA ARG A 18 -15.93 0.71 0.37
C ARG A 18 -16.27 -0.36 1.40
N ARG A 19 -15.44 -0.50 2.43
CA ARG A 19 -15.51 -1.56 3.44
C ARG A 19 -15.51 -2.95 2.79
N SER A 20 -14.66 -3.12 1.78
CA SER A 20 -14.58 -4.33 0.97
C SER A 20 -13.18 -4.93 1.01
N VAL A 21 -13.14 -6.24 0.79
CA VAL A 21 -11.93 -7.02 0.54
C VAL A 21 -12.11 -7.68 -0.81
N GLU A 22 -11.13 -7.55 -1.68
CA GLU A 22 -11.18 -8.07 -3.05
C GLU A 22 -9.90 -8.83 -3.33
N LYS A 23 -10.01 -10.07 -3.82
CA LYS A 23 -8.85 -10.83 -4.26
C LYS A 23 -8.33 -10.20 -5.56
N VAL A 24 -7.04 -9.90 -5.61
CA VAL A 24 -6.38 -9.29 -6.77
C VAL A 24 -5.30 -10.22 -7.33
N SER A 25 -5.01 -10.07 -8.61
CA SER A 25 -3.82 -10.66 -9.23
C SER A 25 -2.68 -9.63 -9.20
N ASP A 26 -1.45 -10.12 -9.10
CA ASP A 26 -0.23 -9.31 -9.22
C ASP A 26 -0.18 -8.16 -8.20
N GLY A 27 -0.58 -8.44 -6.96
CA GLY A 27 -0.72 -7.42 -5.91
C GLY A 27 0.58 -6.69 -5.57
N PHE A 28 1.74 -7.34 -5.77
CA PHE A 28 3.05 -6.74 -5.58
C PHE A 28 3.36 -5.70 -6.66
N ASP A 29 3.32 -6.06 -7.94
CA ASP A 29 3.56 -5.15 -9.07
C ASP A 29 2.55 -3.99 -9.12
N ARG A 30 1.32 -4.25 -8.67
CA ARG A 30 0.22 -3.28 -8.68
C ARG A 30 0.02 -2.57 -7.35
N ALA A 31 0.86 -2.80 -6.33
CA ALA A 31 0.67 -2.22 -5.00
C ALA A 31 0.54 -0.69 -5.06
N ALA A 32 1.38 -0.02 -5.85
CA ALA A 32 1.34 1.42 -6.06
C ALA A 32 0.01 1.91 -6.65
N GLU A 33 -0.48 1.23 -7.70
CA GLU A 33 -1.76 1.55 -8.34
C GLU A 33 -2.95 1.29 -7.39
N LEU A 34 -2.93 0.15 -6.69
CA LEU A 34 -4.04 -0.29 -5.84
C LEU A 34 -4.16 0.56 -4.56
N THR A 35 -3.04 1.00 -4.00
CA THR A 35 -3.00 1.90 -2.83
C THR A 35 -3.15 3.37 -3.20
N ASN A 36 -3.02 3.73 -4.49
CA ASN A 36 -2.86 5.11 -4.98
C ASN A 36 -1.62 5.82 -4.41
N SER A 37 -0.55 5.07 -4.11
CA SER A 37 0.71 5.61 -3.60
C SER A 37 1.83 5.42 -4.63
N GLU A 38 2.66 6.43 -4.85
CA GLU A 38 3.83 6.30 -5.73
C GLU A 38 4.94 5.43 -5.09
N ALA A 39 4.97 5.36 -3.76
CA ALA A 39 5.95 4.60 -2.98
C ALA A 39 5.26 3.95 -1.78
N PRO A 40 4.48 2.87 -1.98
CA PRO A 40 3.83 2.18 -0.88
C PRO A 40 4.88 1.60 0.08
N GLU A 41 4.63 1.75 1.38
CA GLU A 41 5.42 1.08 2.42
C GLU A 41 4.92 -0.33 2.64
N LEU A 42 5.84 -1.22 2.99
CA LEU A 42 5.58 -2.61 3.33
C LEU A 42 5.77 -2.81 4.83
N ASP A 43 4.75 -3.32 5.51
CA ASP A 43 4.84 -3.75 6.90
C ASP A 43 4.60 -5.26 7.01
N THR A 44 5.52 -5.96 7.66
CA THR A 44 5.49 -7.41 7.81
C THR A 44 4.68 -7.80 9.04
N LEU A 45 3.59 -8.53 8.81
CA LEU A 45 2.70 -9.04 9.87
C LEU A 45 3.19 -10.37 10.43
N TRP A 46 3.81 -11.16 9.57
CA TRP A 46 4.44 -12.42 9.91
C TRP A 46 5.49 -12.75 8.84
N ALA A 47 6.60 -13.35 9.26
CA ALA A 47 7.58 -13.93 8.36
C ALA A 47 8.22 -15.14 9.02
N ASP A 48 8.53 -16.17 8.22
CA ASP A 48 9.30 -17.31 8.72
C ASP A 48 10.79 -16.95 8.73
N PRO A 49 11.47 -17.03 9.88
CA PRO A 49 12.91 -16.69 9.95
C PRO A 49 13.81 -17.72 9.25
N SER A 50 13.28 -18.90 8.92
CA SER A 50 14.01 -20.00 8.27
C SER A 50 13.72 -20.07 6.77
N ILE A 51 12.61 -19.50 6.30
CA ILE A 51 12.18 -19.48 4.89
C ILE A 51 12.03 -18.02 4.44
N PRO A 52 13.02 -17.45 3.72
CA PRO A 52 13.06 -16.01 3.41
C PRO A 52 11.91 -15.53 2.52
N ASP A 53 11.35 -16.43 1.69
CA ASP A 53 10.23 -16.12 0.81
C ASP A 53 8.86 -16.37 1.45
N SER A 54 8.81 -16.75 2.74
CA SER A 54 7.57 -17.00 3.46
C SER A 54 7.21 -15.85 4.37
N SER A 55 6.24 -15.05 3.93
CA SER A 55 5.80 -13.86 4.65
C SER A 55 4.33 -13.55 4.42
N VAL A 56 3.78 -12.79 5.35
CA VAL A 56 2.52 -12.08 5.20
C VAL A 56 2.80 -10.61 5.45
N ASP A 57 2.63 -9.80 4.42
CA ASP A 57 2.95 -8.38 4.42
C ASP A 57 1.73 -7.56 4.01
N VAL A 58 1.69 -6.30 4.43
CA VAL A 58 0.72 -5.32 3.94
C VAL A 58 1.44 -4.15 3.30
N ALA A 59 1.11 -3.88 2.04
CA ALA A 59 1.52 -2.65 1.36
C ALA A 59 0.46 -1.58 1.59
N TYR A 60 0.86 -0.36 1.94
CA TYR A 60 -0.04 0.76 2.20
C TYR A 60 0.59 2.10 1.83
N ASP A 61 -0.25 3.12 1.71
CA ASP A 61 0.18 4.50 1.52
C ASP A 61 0.53 5.15 2.87
N PRO A 62 1.80 5.51 3.16
CA PRO A 62 2.18 6.09 4.45
C PRO A 62 1.57 7.47 4.69
N ASP A 63 1.23 8.19 3.61
CA ASP A 63 0.69 9.54 3.66
C ASP A 63 -0.86 9.57 3.77
N ALA A 64 -1.50 8.39 3.81
CA ALA A 64 -2.96 8.26 3.87
C ALA A 64 -3.58 8.49 5.26
N GLY A 65 -2.88 9.13 6.21
CA GLY A 65 -3.30 9.27 7.61
C GLY A 65 -4.65 9.97 7.85
N ASP A 66 -5.15 10.74 6.88
CA ASP A 66 -6.47 11.39 6.91
C ASP A 66 -7.61 10.52 6.34
N GLN A 67 -7.28 9.40 5.70
CA GLN A 67 -8.25 8.51 5.07
C GLN A 67 -8.89 7.54 6.09
N PRO A 68 -10.07 6.96 5.78
CA PRO A 68 -10.63 5.87 6.56
C PRO A 68 -9.62 4.72 6.71
N ALA A 69 -9.62 4.07 7.85
CA ALA A 69 -8.66 3.03 8.17
C ALA A 69 -9.31 1.66 8.35
N PHE A 70 -8.47 0.64 8.42
CA PHE A 70 -8.85 -0.69 8.83
C PHE A 70 -7.79 -1.26 9.77
N ARG A 71 -8.23 -2.13 10.66
CA ARG A 71 -7.38 -2.91 11.54
C ARG A 71 -7.39 -4.34 11.03
N LEU A 72 -6.23 -4.84 10.68
CA LEU A 72 -6.00 -6.21 10.30
C LEU A 72 -5.46 -7.00 11.50
N ARG A 73 -5.96 -8.22 11.66
CA ARG A 73 -5.59 -9.13 12.76
C ARG A 73 -5.13 -10.45 12.18
N LEU A 74 -3.88 -10.81 12.39
CA LEU A 74 -3.33 -12.09 11.98
C LEU A 74 -2.95 -12.88 13.22
N SER A 75 -3.49 -14.10 13.36
CA SER A 75 -3.17 -14.96 14.50
C SER A 75 -2.27 -16.12 14.07
N HIS A 76 -1.21 -16.40 14.83
CA HIS A 76 -0.34 -17.54 14.60
C HIS A 76 0.18 -18.12 15.92
N GLY A 77 0.02 -19.43 16.12
CA GLY A 77 0.56 -20.12 17.31
C GLY A 77 0.08 -19.55 18.65
N GLY A 78 -1.13 -18.99 18.71
CA GLY A 78 -1.69 -18.34 19.90
C GLY A 78 -1.26 -16.88 20.12
N ASN A 79 -0.41 -16.34 19.25
CA ASN A 79 -0.07 -14.91 19.21
C ASN A 79 -0.92 -14.22 18.14
N THR A 80 -1.40 -13.01 18.42
CA THR A 80 -2.12 -12.19 17.44
C THR A 80 -1.32 -10.93 17.16
N THR A 81 -0.93 -10.75 15.90
CA THR A 81 -0.38 -9.50 15.39
C THR A 81 -1.54 -8.63 14.90
N GLU A 82 -1.60 -7.39 15.39
CA GLU A 82 -2.59 -6.41 14.94
C GLU A 82 -1.90 -5.25 14.25
N ARG A 83 -2.42 -4.80 13.10
CA ARG A 83 -1.93 -3.62 12.40
C ARG A 83 -3.08 -2.73 11.96
N VAL A 84 -2.95 -1.42 12.18
CA VAL A 84 -3.89 -0.41 11.70
C VAL A 84 -3.28 0.26 10.49
N VAL A 85 -4.03 0.31 9.39
CA VAL A 85 -3.63 0.90 8.11
C VAL A 85 -4.68 1.92 7.70
N ALA A 86 -4.25 3.15 7.41
CA ALA A 86 -5.10 4.19 6.85
C ALA A 86 -5.09 4.14 5.32
N GLY A 87 -6.23 4.42 4.70
CA GLY A 87 -6.39 4.30 3.26
C GLY A 87 -6.41 2.85 2.77
N ARG A 88 -6.23 2.66 1.46
CA ARG A 88 -6.21 1.33 0.86
C ARG A 88 -4.93 0.59 1.21
N GLY A 89 -5.07 -0.70 1.47
CA GLY A 89 -3.93 -1.59 1.69
C GLY A 89 -4.02 -2.84 0.83
N VAL A 90 -2.88 -3.39 0.43
CA VAL A 90 -2.78 -4.67 -0.26
C VAL A 90 -2.15 -5.67 0.69
N LEU A 91 -2.92 -6.67 1.12
CA LEU A 91 -2.40 -7.81 1.88
C LEU A 91 -1.79 -8.81 0.90
N MET A 92 -0.57 -9.24 1.20
CA MET A 92 0.20 -10.20 0.42
C MET A 92 0.58 -11.37 1.32
N ALA A 93 0.25 -12.59 0.91
CA ALA A 93 0.74 -13.81 1.54
C ALA A 93 1.57 -14.57 0.51
N CYS A 94 2.84 -14.82 0.84
CA CYS A 94 3.85 -15.39 -0.03
C CYS A 94 4.50 -16.62 0.61
N GLY A 95 4.86 -17.61 -0.22
CA GLY A 95 5.67 -18.75 0.19
C GLY A 95 4.93 -19.79 1.03
N ALA A 96 5.65 -20.49 1.90
CA ALA A 96 5.14 -21.61 2.69
C ALA A 96 4.58 -21.17 4.05
N VAL A 97 3.44 -20.47 4.04
CA VAL A 97 2.85 -19.98 5.28
C VAL A 97 2.24 -21.15 6.11
N PRO A 98 2.36 -21.11 7.45
CA PRO A 98 1.76 -22.09 8.36
C PRO A 98 0.26 -22.28 8.14
N GLY A 99 -0.24 -23.50 8.38
CA GLY A 99 -1.63 -23.86 8.07
C GLY A 99 -2.71 -22.99 8.73
N ASP A 100 -2.45 -22.47 9.93
CA ASP A 100 -3.34 -21.53 10.62
C ASP A 100 -3.39 -20.16 9.93
N ILE A 101 -2.25 -19.64 9.49
CA ILE A 101 -2.16 -18.42 8.66
C ILE A 101 -2.79 -18.68 7.29
N ALA A 102 -2.44 -19.78 6.63
CA ALA A 102 -2.97 -20.17 5.33
C ALA A 102 -4.50 -20.20 5.35
N GLN A 103 -5.10 -20.76 6.41
CA GLN A 103 -6.55 -20.80 6.58
C GLN A 103 -7.16 -19.39 6.69
N GLN A 104 -6.53 -18.49 7.44
CA GLN A 104 -7.00 -17.10 7.59
C GLN A 104 -6.91 -16.30 6.29
N VAL A 105 -5.93 -16.58 5.43
CA VAL A 105 -5.76 -15.91 4.13
C VAL A 105 -6.32 -16.69 2.96
N SER A 106 -6.97 -17.84 3.19
CA SER A 106 -7.38 -18.76 2.11
C SER A 106 -8.49 -18.20 1.22
N THR A 107 -9.42 -17.44 1.80
CA THR A 107 -10.56 -16.88 1.07
C THR A 107 -10.75 -15.40 1.40
N THR A 108 -11.48 -14.71 0.52
CA THR A 108 -11.81 -13.30 0.75
C THR A 108 -12.62 -13.14 2.04
N GLU A 109 -13.52 -14.08 2.34
CA GLU A 109 -14.36 -14.07 3.54
C GLU A 109 -13.55 -14.22 4.82
N THR A 110 -12.53 -15.09 4.82
CA THR A 110 -11.66 -15.27 6.00
C THR A 110 -10.79 -14.04 6.25
N VAL A 111 -10.27 -13.43 5.19
CA VAL A 111 -9.55 -12.15 5.27
C VAL A 111 -10.47 -11.03 5.74
N GLN A 112 -11.70 -10.97 5.22
CA GLN A 112 -12.68 -9.98 5.66
C GLN A 112 -13.06 -10.15 7.13
N ALA A 113 -13.16 -11.38 7.63
CA ALA A 113 -13.40 -11.64 9.05
C ALA A 113 -12.22 -11.23 9.95
N ALA A 114 -11.00 -11.21 9.40
CA ALA A 114 -9.79 -10.74 10.08
C ALA A 114 -9.63 -9.20 10.06
N ILE A 115 -10.52 -8.49 9.37
CA ILE A 115 -10.46 -7.03 9.20
C ILE A 115 -11.60 -6.35 9.98
N ASP A 116 -11.22 -5.45 10.87
CA ASP A 116 -12.11 -4.49 11.50
C ASP A 116 -11.94 -3.12 10.81
N PHE A 117 -12.94 -2.64 10.07
CA PHE A 117 -12.90 -1.27 9.54
C PHE A 117 -13.02 -0.25 10.69
N VAL A 118 -11.97 0.56 10.89
CA VAL A 118 -11.84 1.50 12.02
C VAL A 118 -11.65 2.92 11.50
N GLY A 119 -12.40 3.88 12.04
CA GLY A 119 -12.42 5.27 11.53
C GLY A 119 -13.83 5.84 11.57
N GLN A 120 -13.95 7.17 11.69
CA GLN A 120 -15.23 7.80 11.98
C GLN A 120 -16.21 7.71 10.79
N ILE A 121 -17.16 6.77 10.86
CA ILE A 121 -18.32 6.66 9.96
C ILE A 121 -19.34 7.81 10.20
N ARG A 122 -19.02 8.84 11.00
CA ARG A 122 -20.02 9.87 11.38
C ARG A 122 -19.85 11.24 10.75
N THR A 123 -18.65 11.62 10.31
CA THR A 123 -18.40 12.91 9.64
C THR A 123 -17.04 12.81 8.93
N ASP A 124 -16.91 12.34 7.70
CA ASP A 124 -17.84 12.44 6.62
C ASP A 124 -17.11 11.74 5.44
N VAL A 125 -17.34 10.45 5.15
CA VAL A 125 -16.82 9.91 3.87
C VAL A 125 -17.39 10.72 2.71
N ALA A 126 -18.63 11.20 2.86
CA ALA A 126 -19.24 12.12 1.92
C ALA A 126 -18.58 13.51 1.92
N ALA A 127 -18.08 14.07 3.03
CA ALA A 127 -17.38 15.36 3.02
C ALA A 127 -15.89 15.24 2.78
N TRP A 128 -15.26 14.09 2.97
CA TRP A 128 -13.96 13.78 2.38
C TRP A 128 -14.10 13.69 0.84
N LEU A 129 -15.10 12.94 0.34
CA LEU A 129 -15.41 12.91 -1.10
C LEU A 129 -15.81 14.31 -1.64
N ARG A 130 -16.53 15.14 -0.88
CA ARG A 130 -16.85 16.53 -1.27
C ARG A 130 -15.69 17.51 -1.06
N SER A 131 -14.76 17.23 -0.15
CA SER A 131 -13.55 18.04 0.09
C SER A 131 -12.56 17.93 -1.07
N GLY A 132 -12.82 17.01 -2.00
CA GLY A 132 -11.94 16.73 -3.12
C GLY A 132 -10.80 15.84 -2.69
N VAL A 133 -10.55 14.80 -3.48
CA VAL A 133 -9.22 14.18 -3.55
C VAL A 133 -8.22 15.33 -3.65
N PRO A 134 -7.17 15.41 -2.81
CA PRO A 134 -6.13 16.37 -3.07
C PRO A 134 -5.58 16.04 -4.46
N ASP A 135 -5.94 16.87 -5.43
CA ASP A 135 -5.20 17.04 -6.68
C ASP A 135 -3.85 17.65 -6.31
N SER A 136 -3.05 16.89 -5.54
CA SER A 136 -1.62 17.09 -5.43
C SER A 136 -0.96 16.27 -6.52
N ARG A 137 -1.56 16.25 -7.72
CA ARG A 137 -0.82 16.09 -8.94
C ARG A 137 -0.06 17.39 -9.16
N ALA A 138 0.99 17.60 -8.37
CA ALA A 138 2.03 18.52 -8.78
C ALA A 138 2.50 18.03 -10.17
N PRO A 139 2.35 18.82 -11.24
CA PRO A 139 2.90 18.40 -12.51
C PRO A 139 4.39 18.19 -12.28
N ALA A 140 4.87 16.98 -12.54
CA ALA A 140 6.29 16.66 -12.58
C ALA A 140 7.01 17.82 -13.28
N ARG A 141 7.80 18.59 -12.51
CA ARG A 141 8.67 19.62 -13.05
C ARG A 141 9.57 18.89 -14.04
N ARG A 142 9.27 19.00 -15.34
CA ARG A 142 10.26 18.74 -16.37
C ARG A 142 11.45 19.60 -16.01
N SER A 143 12.56 18.97 -15.67
CA SER A 143 13.87 19.59 -15.62
C SER A 143 14.10 20.26 -16.97
N ALA A 144 13.79 21.55 -17.06
CA ALA A 144 14.28 22.39 -18.12
C ALA A 144 15.78 22.52 -17.85
N SER A 145 16.56 21.80 -18.64
CA SER A 145 18.01 21.95 -18.73
C SER A 145 18.37 23.45 -18.79
N PRO A 146 19.35 23.93 -18.01
CA PRO A 146 19.77 25.32 -18.09
C PRO A 146 20.49 25.56 -19.41
N GLY A 147 19.74 26.06 -20.40
CA GLY A 147 20.29 26.64 -21.63
C GLY A 147 20.98 27.96 -21.31
N TYR A 148 22.29 27.90 -21.03
CA TYR A 148 23.31 28.89 -21.40
C TYR A 148 22.83 30.34 -21.58
N SER A 149 22.86 31.13 -20.51
CA SER A 149 22.88 32.59 -20.59
C SER A 149 24.33 33.06 -20.84
N LEU A 150 24.71 33.13 -22.11
CA LEU A 150 25.97 33.77 -22.51
C LEU A 150 25.87 35.28 -22.23
N LYS A 151 26.70 35.75 -21.30
CA LYS A 151 26.87 37.13 -20.88
C LYS A 151 27.02 38.09 -22.07
N ARG A 152 26.16 39.12 -22.13
CA ARG A 152 26.48 40.40 -22.80
C ARG A 152 27.75 40.96 -22.17
N ARG A 153 28.82 41.08 -22.94
CA ARG A 153 29.90 42.03 -22.66
C ARG A 153 29.61 43.30 -23.44
N HIS A 154 29.43 44.39 -22.71
CA HIS A 154 29.65 45.73 -23.22
C HIS A 154 31.13 45.86 -23.61
N GLY A 155 31.38 46.18 -24.88
CA GLY A 155 32.65 46.68 -25.36
C GLY A 155 32.33 47.91 -26.19
N ALA A 156 32.55 49.09 -25.61
CA ALA A 156 32.60 50.35 -26.32
C ALA A 156 34.03 50.53 -26.85
N ASP A 157 34.17 50.72 -28.16
CA ASP A 157 35.19 51.49 -28.88
C ASP A 157 34.75 51.39 -30.35
N GLY A 158 34.31 52.46 -31.01
CA GLY A 158 35.13 53.59 -31.39
C GLY A 158 35.80 53.25 -32.73
N TRP A 159 35.32 53.84 -33.84
CA TRP A 159 36.14 54.56 -34.81
C TRP A 159 35.31 55.13 -35.97
N ARG A 160 35.84 56.24 -36.45
CA ARG A 160 35.41 57.14 -37.51
C ARG A 160 35.79 56.60 -38.88
#